data_AF-A0A6V7C3W0-F1
#
_entry.id   AF-A0A6V7C3W0-F1
#
_cell.length_a   1.000
_cell.length_b   1.000
_cell.length_c   1.000
_cell.angle_alpha   90.00
_cell.angle_beta   90.00
_cell.angle_gamma   90.00
#
_symmetry.space_group_name_H-M   'P 1'
#
loop_
_entity.id
_entity.type
_entity.pdbx_description
1 polymer ?
#
loop_
_entity_poly.entity_id
_entity_poly.type
_entity_poly.pdbx_seq_one_letter_code
_entity_poly.pdbx_strand_id
1 'polypeptide(L)'
;MTTHRVTTPLVRVCHALGALTLLAVVPRVALASCSDTLDTKWRRIVFNGPNTTVLAHRGLWGKSAGINDLPENSRGSLQVANDQCMDGIELDVKLTSDGVPVLLHDYNLGRTLLTSNSTTCGHRWCSTSRMQRPCAP
;
A
#
# COMPACT_ATOMS: atom_id res chain seq x y z
N MET A 1 -39.86 42.91 23.99
CA MET A 1 -39.11 42.38 25.16
C MET A 1 -38.00 41.48 24.62
N THR A 2 -36.85 42.07 24.31
CA THR A 2 -35.70 41.38 23.70
C THR A 2 -34.79 40.87 24.82
N THR A 3 -34.77 39.56 25.03
CA THR A 3 -33.88 38.91 26.00
C THR A 3 -32.46 38.82 25.44
N HIS A 4 -31.61 39.78 25.80
CA HIS A 4 -30.17 39.68 25.53
C HIS A 4 -29.58 38.59 26.41
N ARG A 5 -29.32 37.41 25.84
CA ARG A 5 -28.54 36.36 26.50
C ARG A 5 -27.10 36.84 26.67
N VAL A 6 -26.72 37.22 27.89
CA VAL A 6 -25.33 37.50 28.25
C VAL A 6 -24.59 36.16 28.29
N THR A 7 -23.76 35.89 27.28
CA THR A 7 -22.88 34.73 27.27
C THR A 7 -21.75 34.97 28.26
N THR A 8 -21.67 34.16 29.31
CA THR A 8 -20.60 34.26 30.31
C THR A 8 -19.25 33.86 29.69
N PRO A 9 -18.13 34.40 30.20
CA PRO A 9 -16.79 34.05 29.69
C PRO A 9 -16.52 32.55 29.74
N LEU A 10 -17.07 31.85 30.74
CA LEU A 10 -17.00 30.39 30.87
C LEU A 10 -17.65 29.66 29.69
N VAL A 11 -18.84 30.11 29.25
CA VAL A 11 -19.55 29.52 28.10
C VAL A 11 -18.74 29.71 26.81
N ARG A 12 -18.09 30.88 26.64
CA ARG A 12 -17.23 31.13 25.48
C ARG A 12 -16.00 30.22 25.46
N VAL A 13 -15.38 30.00 26.63
CA VAL A 13 -14.25 29.08 26.77
C VAL A 13 -14.66 27.63 26.50
N CYS A 14 -15.81 27.18 27.02
CA CYS A 14 -16.33 25.83 26.74
C CYS A 14 -16.62 25.62 25.25
N HIS A 15 -17.22 26.61 24.57
CA HIS A 15 -17.49 26.54 23.14
C HIS A 15 -16.18 26.54 22.32
N ALA A 16 -15.19 27.35 22.71
CA ALA A 16 -13.89 27.39 22.05
C ALA A 16 -13.12 26.06 22.21
N LEU A 17 -13.13 25.48 23.41
CA LEU A 17 -12.54 24.16 23.67
C LEU A 17 -13.28 23.06 22.89
N GLY A 18 -14.62 23.10 22.88
CA GLY A 18 -15.43 22.18 22.07
C GLY A 18 -15.10 22.26 20.58
N ALA A 19 -15.03 23.47 20.02
CA ALA A 19 -14.65 23.68 18.62
C ALA A 19 -13.22 23.18 18.33
N LEU A 20 -12.26 23.44 19.22
CA LEU A 20 -10.86 23.01 19.06
C LEU A 20 -10.73 21.48 19.10
N THR A 21 -11.47 20.81 19.99
CA THR A 21 -11.50 19.34 20.04
C THR A 21 -12.12 18.73 18.77
N LEU A 22 -13.22 19.31 18.25
CA LEU A 22 -13.81 18.92 16.97
C LEU A 22 -12.81 19.09 15.81
N LEU A 23 -12.16 20.25 15.70
CA LEU A 23 -11.15 20.54 14.68
C LEU A 23 -9.94 19.57 14.73
N ALA A 24 -9.54 19.11 15.91
CA ALA A 24 -8.44 18.16 16.06
C ALA A 24 -8.83 16.70 15.78
N VAL A 25 -10.09 16.33 16.00
CA VAL A 25 -10.58 14.95 15.85
C VAL A 25 -11.06 14.67 14.42
N VAL A 26 -11.73 15.62 13.76
CA VAL A 26 -12.28 15.45 12.40
C VAL A 26 -11.26 14.94 11.36
N PRO A 27 -10.00 15.45 11.31
CA PRO A 27 -8.99 14.93 10.38
C PRO A 27 -8.60 13.48 10.67
N ARG A 28 -8.68 13.04 11.93
CA ARG A 28 -8.35 11.66 12.33
C ARG A 28 -9.43 10.68 11.92
N VAL A 29 -10.69 11.10 11.86
CA VAL A 29 -11.80 10.26 11.38
C VAL A 29 -11.89 10.25 9.85
N ALA A 30 -11.47 11.32 9.17
CA ALA A 30 -11.34 11.33 7.71
C ALA A 30 -10.17 10.45 7.22
N LEU A 31 -9.16 10.23 8.07
CA LEU A 31 -8.09 9.26 7.87
C LEU A 31 -8.44 7.86 8.40
N ALA A 32 -9.73 7.56 8.65
CA ALA A 32 -10.19 6.20 8.92
C ALA A 32 -9.99 5.35 7.65
N SER A 33 -8.74 4.91 7.52
CA SER A 33 -8.19 3.91 6.62
C SER A 33 -9.18 2.78 6.39
N CYS A 34 -9.43 2.50 5.12
CA CYS A 34 -9.88 1.23 4.56
C CYS A 34 -10.59 0.31 5.58
N SER A 35 -11.77 0.70 6.04
CA SER A 35 -12.46 0.09 7.19
C SER A 35 -13.03 -1.32 6.92
N ASP A 36 -12.66 -1.96 5.81
CA ASP A 36 -13.09 -3.32 5.50
C ASP A 36 -12.17 -4.33 6.21
N THR A 37 -12.78 -5.35 6.81
CA THR A 37 -12.02 -6.48 7.36
C THR A 37 -11.38 -7.29 6.23
N LEU A 38 -10.27 -7.96 6.53
CA LEU A 38 -9.62 -8.87 5.57
C LEU A 38 -10.60 -9.92 5.03
N ASP A 39 -11.43 -10.50 5.88
CA ASP A 39 -12.45 -11.49 5.50
C ASP A 39 -13.46 -10.91 4.48
N THR A 40 -13.90 -9.67 4.71
CA THR A 40 -14.83 -8.99 3.80
C THR A 40 -14.16 -8.69 2.45
N LYS A 41 -12.90 -8.23 2.43
CA LYS A 41 -12.15 -8.02 1.18
C LYS A 41 -11.95 -9.32 0.42
N TRP A 42 -11.44 -10.36 1.07
CA TRP A 42 -11.20 -11.67 0.45
C TRP A 42 -12.47 -12.25 -0.17
N ARG A 43 -13.59 -12.22 0.56
CA ARG A 43 -14.86 -12.73 0.07
C ARG A 43 -15.38 -11.96 -1.15
N ARG A 44 -15.19 -10.64 -1.19
CA ARG A 44 -15.53 -9.81 -2.36
C ARG A 44 -14.67 -10.19 -3.57
N ILE A 45 -13.35 -10.32 -3.41
CA ILE A 45 -12.47 -10.65 -4.55
C ILE A 45 -12.77 -12.04 -5.11
N VAL A 46 -12.97 -13.04 -4.24
CA VAL A 46 -12.95 -14.46 -4.66
C VAL A 46 -14.33 -15.04 -4.94
N PHE A 47 -15.35 -14.67 -4.17
CA PHE A 47 -16.62 -15.41 -4.16
C PHE A 47 -17.86 -14.58 -4.54
N ASN A 48 -17.90 -13.29 -4.22
CA ASN A 48 -19.10 -12.49 -4.40
C ASN A 48 -18.77 -10.98 -4.50
N GLY A 49 -18.04 -10.62 -5.55
CA GLY A 49 -17.52 -9.27 -5.73
C GLY A 49 -18.56 -8.25 -6.18
N PRO A 50 -18.28 -6.95 -5.97
CA PRO A 50 -18.99 -5.90 -6.68
C PRO A 50 -18.89 -6.10 -8.20
N ASN A 51 -19.71 -5.38 -8.98
CA ASN A 51 -19.69 -5.45 -10.45
C ASN A 51 -18.29 -5.22 -11.07
N THR A 52 -17.41 -4.51 -10.35
CA THR A 52 -16.02 -4.27 -10.74
C THR A 52 -15.10 -4.36 -9.53
N THR A 53 -14.00 -5.11 -9.66
CA THR A 53 -12.92 -5.19 -8.66
C THR A 53 -11.65 -4.54 -9.23
N VAL A 54 -10.96 -3.74 -8.42
CA VAL A 54 -9.73 -3.03 -8.81
C VAL A 54 -8.53 -3.61 -8.06
N LEU A 55 -7.69 -4.35 -8.78
CA LEU A 55 -6.47 -4.96 -8.24
C LEU A 55 -5.23 -4.17 -8.64
N ALA A 56 -4.34 -3.91 -7.68
CA ALA A 56 -3.04 -3.30 -7.91
C ALA A 56 -2.10 -4.31 -8.57
N HIS A 57 -1.89 -4.20 -9.89
CA HIS A 57 -1.01 -5.09 -10.64
C HIS A 57 0.45 -4.88 -10.22
N ARG A 58 1.02 -5.87 -9.53
CA ARG A 58 2.35 -5.88 -8.89
C ARG A 58 2.50 -4.83 -7.80
N GLY A 59 1.41 -4.54 -7.09
CA GLY A 59 1.28 -3.40 -6.18
C GLY A 59 0.94 -2.10 -6.92
N LEU A 60 0.88 -0.99 -6.19
CA LEU A 60 0.74 0.33 -6.79
C LEU A 60 2.12 0.98 -6.90
N TRP A 61 2.67 1.02 -8.11
CA TRP A 61 4.07 1.37 -8.35
C TRP A 61 4.23 2.44 -9.43
N GLY A 62 5.44 3.02 -9.49
CA GLY A 62 5.82 4.07 -10.43
C GLY A 62 4.80 5.23 -10.49
N LYS A 63 4.49 5.66 -11.71
CA LYS A 63 3.59 6.79 -11.96
C LYS A 63 2.19 6.59 -11.38
N SER A 64 1.69 5.35 -11.36
CA SER A 64 0.36 5.02 -10.83
C SER A 64 0.26 5.28 -9.32
N ALA A 65 1.38 5.21 -8.61
CA ALA A 65 1.48 5.56 -7.18
C ALA A 65 1.68 7.05 -6.91
N GLY A 66 1.94 7.86 -7.95
CA GLY A 66 2.42 9.23 -7.79
C GLY A 66 3.85 9.32 -7.24
N ILE A 67 4.59 8.21 -7.21
CA ILE A 67 5.95 8.11 -6.67
C ILE A 67 6.86 7.61 -7.79
N ASN A 68 7.68 8.50 -8.34
CA ASN A 68 8.68 8.12 -9.34
C ASN A 68 9.63 7.08 -8.75
N ASP A 69 10.04 6.13 -9.58
CA ASP A 69 10.98 5.05 -9.24
C ASP A 69 10.55 4.12 -8.10
N LEU A 70 9.27 4.15 -7.68
CA LEU A 70 8.71 3.13 -6.79
C LEU A 70 8.67 1.78 -7.53
N PRO A 71 9.42 0.75 -7.11
CA PRO A 71 9.53 -0.48 -7.88
C PRO A 71 8.27 -1.34 -7.79
N GLU A 72 7.93 -2.01 -8.89
CA GLU A 72 6.94 -3.10 -8.91
C GLU A 72 7.35 -4.24 -7.96
N ASN A 73 6.38 -5.01 -7.45
CA ASN A 73 6.62 -6.16 -6.57
C ASN A 73 7.47 -5.82 -5.32
N SER A 74 7.44 -4.56 -4.87
CA SER A 74 8.19 -4.08 -3.71
C SER A 74 7.28 -3.86 -2.52
N ARG A 75 7.82 -3.99 -1.30
CA ARG A 75 7.06 -3.68 -0.07
C ARG A 75 6.44 -2.28 -0.09
N GLY A 76 7.13 -1.31 -0.70
CA GLY A 76 6.60 0.05 -0.89
C GLY A 76 5.35 0.07 -1.76
N SER A 77 5.37 -0.61 -2.90
CA SER A 77 4.19 -0.70 -3.79
C SER A 77 3.00 -1.39 -3.14
N LEU A 78 3.23 -2.36 -2.24
CA LEU A 78 2.17 -3.03 -1.49
C LEU A 78 1.57 -2.12 -0.44
N GLN A 79 2.43 -1.39 0.29
CA GLN A 79 2.01 -0.44 1.31
C GLN A 79 1.15 0.65 0.69
N VAL A 80 1.59 1.25 -0.43
CA VAL A 80 0.84 2.31 -1.10
C VAL A 80 -0.51 1.80 -1.59
N ALA A 81 -0.59 0.60 -2.18
CA ALA A 81 -1.85 0.01 -2.62
C ALA A 81 -2.83 -0.18 -1.44
N ASN A 82 -2.32 -0.62 -0.28
CA ASN A 82 -3.10 -0.73 0.95
C ASN A 82 -3.56 0.64 1.46
N ASP A 83 -2.67 1.63 1.48
CA ASP A 83 -2.97 2.99 1.96
C ASP A 83 -3.99 3.70 1.07
N GLN A 84 -4.05 3.35 -0.22
CA GLN A 84 -5.06 3.82 -1.17
C GLN A 84 -6.35 2.97 -1.22
N CYS A 85 -6.51 2.02 -0.29
CA CYS A 85 -7.70 1.19 -0.16
C CYS A 85 -8.09 0.40 -1.42
N MET A 86 -7.12 -0.03 -2.22
CA MET A 86 -7.40 -0.91 -3.37
C MET A 86 -8.09 -2.21 -2.90
N ASP A 87 -8.91 -2.80 -3.78
CA ASP A 87 -9.67 -4.01 -3.42
C ASP A 87 -8.72 -5.17 -3.11
N GLY A 88 -7.66 -5.29 -3.90
CA GLY A 88 -6.59 -6.25 -3.66
C GLY A 88 -5.30 -5.90 -4.40
N ILE A 89 -4.29 -6.76 -4.23
CA ILE A 89 -2.98 -6.63 -4.84
C ILE A 89 -2.65 -7.92 -5.56
N GLU A 90 -2.22 -7.82 -6.81
CA GLU A 90 -1.65 -8.93 -7.57
C GLU A 90 -0.12 -8.95 -7.37
N LEU A 91 0.45 -10.14 -7.31
CA LEU A 91 1.86 -10.39 -6.99
C LEU A 91 2.41 -11.49 -7.90
N ASP A 92 3.62 -11.28 -8.42
CA ASP A 92 4.35 -12.31 -9.16
C ASP A 92 5.29 -13.07 -8.21
N VAL A 93 4.97 -14.32 -7.91
CA VAL A 93 5.83 -15.16 -7.05
C VAL A 93 6.68 -16.10 -7.89
N LYS A 94 7.97 -16.16 -7.58
CA LYS A 94 8.92 -17.15 -8.11
C LYS A 94 9.68 -17.81 -6.98
N LEU A 95 10.31 -18.95 -7.28
CA LEU A 95 11.18 -19.65 -6.34
C LEU A 95 12.64 -19.46 -6.75
N THR A 96 13.50 -19.21 -5.78
CA THR A 96 14.93 -19.41 -5.91
C THR A 96 15.27 -20.91 -5.95
N SER A 97 16.51 -21.27 -6.24
CA SER A 97 16.98 -22.65 -6.44
C SER A 97 17.04 -23.41 -5.14
N ASP A 98 17.14 -22.68 -4.04
CA ASP A 98 17.02 -23.16 -2.67
C ASP A 98 15.57 -23.09 -2.17
N GLY A 99 14.59 -22.85 -3.06
CA GLY A 99 13.16 -22.95 -2.77
C GLY A 99 12.57 -21.77 -2.02
N VAL A 100 13.28 -20.63 -1.94
CA VAL A 100 12.78 -19.43 -1.25
C VAL A 100 11.85 -18.66 -2.17
N PRO A 101 10.61 -18.34 -1.76
CA PRO A 101 9.71 -17.52 -2.56
C PRO A 101 10.18 -16.06 -2.59
N VAL A 102 10.17 -15.47 -3.78
CA VAL A 102 10.53 -14.08 -4.05
C VAL A 102 9.48 -13.42 -4.93
N LEU A 103 9.31 -12.11 -4.78
CA LEU A 103 8.43 -11.31 -5.63
C LEU A 103 9.21 -10.79 -6.84
N LEU A 104 8.93 -11.34 -8.02
CA LEU A 104 9.58 -10.94 -9.28
C LEU A 104 8.78 -11.45 -10.47
N HIS A 105 8.45 -10.57 -11.42
CA HIS A 105 7.76 -10.96 -12.66
C HIS A 105 8.68 -11.69 -13.65
N ASP A 106 9.86 -11.13 -13.88
CA ASP A 106 10.77 -11.60 -14.93
C ASP A 106 11.57 -12.83 -14.49
N TYR A 107 12.00 -13.63 -15.46
CA TYR A 107 12.95 -14.73 -15.19
C TYR A 107 14.40 -14.26 -15.03
N ASN A 108 14.69 -13.02 -15.44
CA ASN A 108 16.00 -12.40 -15.30
C ASN A 108 15.90 -11.17 -14.37
N LEU A 109 17.05 -10.72 -13.87
CA LEU A 109 17.10 -9.59 -12.95
C LEU A 109 17.29 -8.23 -13.63
N GLY A 110 17.61 -8.22 -14.92
CA GLY A 110 18.18 -7.04 -15.58
C GLY A 110 17.21 -5.86 -15.76
N ARG A 111 15.89 -6.11 -15.76
CA ARG A 111 14.89 -5.05 -15.98
C ARG A 111 14.56 -4.26 -14.71
N THR A 112 14.32 -4.97 -13.60
CA THR A 112 13.73 -4.39 -12.38
C THR A 112 14.74 -4.16 -11.27
N LEU A 113 15.95 -4.70 -11.39
CA LEU A 113 17.04 -4.50 -10.44
C LEU A 113 18.16 -3.70 -11.09
N LEU A 114 18.69 -2.73 -10.35
CA LEU A 114 19.88 -2.01 -10.77
C LEU A 114 21.08 -2.97 -10.74
N THR A 115 21.52 -3.42 -11.90
CA THR A 115 22.87 -3.93 -12.07
C THR A 115 23.78 -2.71 -12.23
N SER A 116 24.24 -2.11 -11.13
CA SER A 116 25.33 -1.14 -11.23
C SER A 116 26.51 -1.85 -11.91
N ASN A 117 27.10 -1.24 -12.93
CA ASN A 117 28.16 -1.83 -13.75
C ASN A 117 29.51 -1.95 -12.98
N SER A 118 29.51 -2.58 -11.81
CA SER A 118 30.69 -2.81 -10.98
C SER A 118 30.63 -4.20 -10.33
N THR A 119 31.80 -4.82 -10.29
CA THR A 119 32.15 -6.17 -9.85
C THR A 119 31.92 -6.45 -8.36
N THR A 120 30.89 -5.86 -7.76
CA THR A 120 30.54 -6.08 -6.36
C THR A 120 29.08 -6.45 -6.28
N CYS A 121 28.81 -7.73 -6.57
CA CYS A 121 27.90 -8.50 -5.75
C CYS A 121 28.36 -8.40 -4.29
N GLY A 122 28.06 -7.27 -3.64
CA GLY A 122 28.25 -7.05 -2.21
C GLY A 122 27.24 -7.90 -1.45
N HIS A 123 27.56 -9.19 -1.34
CA HIS A 123 27.16 -10.13 -0.30
C HIS A 123 25.73 -9.97 0.27
N ARG A 124 24.68 -10.18 -0.54
CA ARG A 124 23.51 -10.98 -0.14
C ARG A 124 22.55 -11.33 -1.29
N TRP A 125 22.41 -10.48 -2.30
CA TRP A 125 21.31 -10.59 -3.29
C TRP A 125 21.73 -10.92 -4.72
N CYS A 126 23.02 -11.09 -4.96
CA CYS A 126 23.61 -11.14 -6.30
C CYS A 126 24.14 -12.55 -6.66
N SER A 127 23.68 -13.58 -5.93
CA SER A 127 23.78 -14.99 -6.34
C SER A 127 22.44 -15.44 -6.92
N THR A 128 22.06 -14.92 -8.09
CA THR A 128 20.91 -15.42 -8.86
C THR A 128 21.29 -16.33 -10.03
N SER A 129 22.48 -16.95 -9.94
CA SER A 129 22.66 -18.32 -10.47
C SER A 129 21.64 -19.33 -9.90
N ARG A 130 20.84 -18.88 -8.92
CA ARG A 130 19.79 -19.59 -8.22
C ARG A 130 18.38 -19.38 -8.77
N MET A 131 18.08 -18.55 -9.77
CA MET A 131 16.75 -18.64 -10.37
C MET A 131 16.74 -19.88 -11.26
N GLN A 132 16.31 -21.03 -10.74
CA GLN A 132 16.18 -22.25 -11.55
C GLN A 132 15.19 -21.95 -12.67
N ARG A 133 15.69 -21.97 -13.90
CA ARG A 133 14.86 -22.23 -15.06
C ARG A 133 14.24 -23.62 -14.82
N PRO A 134 12.92 -23.81 -14.88
CA PRO A 134 12.45 -25.02 -15.52
C PRO A 134 12.98 -24.87 -16.95
N CYS A 135 14.01 -25.66 -17.29
CA CYS A 135 14.29 -25.91 -18.69
C CYS A 135 13.02 -26.56 -19.24
N ALA A 136 12.15 -25.76 -19.87
CA ALA A 136 11.14 -26.30 -20.76
C ALA A 136 11.88 -26.90 -21.97
N PRO A 137 11.38 -28.04 -22.50
CA PRO A 137 12.09 -28.88 -23.47
C PRO A 137 12.44 -28.16 -24.77
#